data_AF-A0A8H4V5G4-F1
#
_entry.id   AF-A0A8H4V5G4-F1
#
_cell.length_a   1.000
_cell.length_b   1.000
_cell.length_c   1.000
_cell.angle_alpha   90.00
_cell.angle_beta   90.00
_cell.angle_gamma   90.00
#
_symmetry.space_group_name_H-M   'P 1'
#
loop_
_entity.id
_entity.type
_entity.pdbx_description
1 polymer ?
#
loop_
_entity_poly.entity_id
_entity_poly.type
_entity_poly.pdbx_seq_one_letter_code
_entity_poly.pdbx_strand_id
1 'polypeptide(L)'
;MSPNRAESRKTPFLALSRVPNYVEIDDGKDVQDMAVGDLHVLALTTEGSLFALGDNGSGQIGLGKSARHRAQGWTKVAFDVPSGQEMTSVAAGPRSSFILTAPRPA
;
A
#
# COMPACT_ATOMS: atom_id res chain seq x y z
N MET A 1 29.45 12.29 13.55
CA MET A 1 29.28 10.96 12.94
C MET A 1 28.01 11.00 12.10
N SER A 2 28.16 11.01 10.78
CA SER A 2 27.02 11.01 9.85
C SER A 2 26.46 9.59 9.74
N PRO A 3 25.13 9.36 9.78
CA PRO A 3 24.60 8.02 9.66
C PRO A 3 24.89 7.45 8.27
N ASN A 4 25.24 6.16 8.27
CA ASN A 4 25.71 5.39 7.14
C ASN A 4 24.61 5.27 6.07
N ARG A 5 24.88 5.77 4.85
CA ARG A 5 23.98 5.78 3.69
C ARG A 5 23.93 4.38 3.03
N ALA A 6 23.55 3.37 3.81
CA ALA A 6 23.43 1.99 3.36
C ALA A 6 22.30 1.24 4.08
N GLU A 7 21.21 1.93 4.42
CA GLU A 7 19.94 1.22 4.48
C GLU A 7 19.60 0.80 3.05
N SER A 8 19.99 -0.43 2.72
CA SER A 8 19.58 -1.15 1.52
C SER A 8 18.11 -0.84 1.28
N ARG A 9 17.79 -0.27 0.12
CA ARG A 9 16.40 -0.08 -0.31
C ARG A 9 15.75 -1.45 -0.29
N LYS A 10 15.06 -1.77 0.81
CA LYS A 10 14.26 -2.99 0.98
C LYS A 10 13.06 -2.85 0.05
N THR A 11 13.26 -3.10 -1.24
CA THR A 11 12.16 -3.43 -2.15
C THR A 11 11.52 -4.70 -1.57
N PRO A 12 10.21 -4.72 -1.22
CA PRO A 12 9.56 -5.81 -0.49
C PRO A 12 9.66 -7.17 -1.19
N PHE A 13 9.98 -7.16 -2.48
CA PHE A 13 10.03 -8.33 -3.34
C PHE A 13 11.44 -8.72 -3.81
N LEU A 14 12.53 -8.26 -3.16
CA LEU A 14 13.90 -8.62 -3.61
C LEU A 14 14.23 -10.12 -3.51
N ALA A 15 13.35 -10.93 -2.93
CA ALA A 15 13.51 -12.38 -2.85
C ALA A 15 12.30 -13.13 -3.43
N LEU A 16 11.77 -12.71 -4.60
CA LEU A 16 10.80 -13.54 -5.31
C LEU A 16 11.40 -14.93 -5.57
N SER A 17 10.86 -15.93 -4.89
CA SER A 17 11.29 -17.31 -4.94
C SER A 17 10.08 -18.22 -5.12
N ARG A 18 10.32 -19.52 -5.38
CA ARG A 18 9.23 -20.51 -5.49
C ARG A 18 8.64 -20.91 -4.13
N VAL A 19 8.99 -20.18 -3.07
CA VAL A 19 8.46 -20.38 -1.71
C VAL A 19 7.82 -19.08 -1.22
N PRO A 20 6.74 -19.16 -0.41
CA PRO A 20 6.16 -17.98 0.21
C PRO A 20 7.22 -17.19 1.00
N ASN A 21 7.23 -15.87 0.84
CA ASN A 21 8.11 -14.98 1.59
C ASN A 21 7.26 -14.15 2.55
N TYR A 22 7.65 -14.14 3.82
CA TYR A 22 7.08 -13.23 4.80
C TYR A 22 7.53 -11.80 4.49
N VAL A 23 6.60 -10.86 4.58
CA VAL A 23 6.85 -9.44 4.34
C VAL A 23 6.11 -8.62 5.39
N GLU A 24 6.82 -7.69 6.03
CA GLU A 24 6.24 -6.72 6.94
C GLU A 24 5.74 -5.48 6.17
N ILE A 25 4.65 -4.91 6.66
CA ILE A 25 4.12 -3.62 6.20
C ILE A 25 4.25 -2.63 7.36
N ASP A 26 4.89 -1.48 7.11
CA ASP A 26 4.97 -0.32 8.02
C ASP A 26 5.30 -0.70 9.48
N ASP A 27 6.50 -1.27 9.68
CA ASP A 27 7.00 -1.71 10.99
C ASP A 27 6.15 -2.81 11.66
N GLY A 28 5.53 -3.69 10.86
CA GLY A 28 4.91 -4.92 11.33
C GLY A 28 3.44 -4.80 11.71
N LYS A 29 2.72 -3.84 11.12
CA LYS A 29 1.29 -3.65 11.36
C LYS A 29 0.46 -4.82 10.84
N ASP A 30 -0.62 -5.12 11.57
CA ASP A 30 -1.59 -6.12 11.16
C ASP A 30 -2.36 -5.66 9.93
N VAL A 31 -2.48 -6.57 8.97
CA VAL A 31 -3.19 -6.36 7.70
C VAL A 31 -4.62 -6.86 7.84
N GLN A 32 -5.57 -5.97 7.60
CA GLN A 32 -7.00 -6.27 7.60
C GLN A 32 -7.44 -6.82 6.23
N ASP A 33 -7.00 -6.20 5.14
CA ASP A 33 -7.43 -6.57 3.78
C ASP A 33 -6.35 -6.25 2.74
N MET A 34 -6.38 -6.95 1.61
CA MET A 34 -5.45 -6.78 0.50
C MET A 34 -6.15 -6.91 -0.85
N ALA A 35 -5.71 -6.12 -1.83
CA ALA A 35 -6.17 -6.25 -3.21
C ALA A 35 -4.98 -6.21 -4.19
N VAL A 36 -5.05 -7.05 -5.22
CA VAL A 36 -3.97 -7.22 -6.21
C VAL A 36 -4.51 -6.94 -7.61
N GLY A 37 -3.92 -5.96 -8.29
CA GLY A 37 -4.13 -5.73 -9.72
C GLY A 37 -2.97 -6.28 -10.56
N ASP A 38 -2.85 -5.89 -11.83
CA ASP A 38 -1.85 -6.48 -12.74
C ASP A 38 -0.41 -6.26 -12.25
N LEU A 39 -0.11 -5.02 -11.86
CA LEU A 39 1.24 -4.58 -11.49
C LEU A 39 1.27 -3.78 -10.19
N HIS A 40 0.20 -3.81 -9.39
CA HIS A 40 0.12 -3.10 -8.12
C HIS A 40 -0.63 -3.90 -7.05
N VAL A 41 -0.35 -3.57 -5.79
CA VAL A 41 -0.98 -4.17 -4.62
C VAL A 41 -1.40 -3.07 -3.66
N LEU A 42 -2.57 -3.24 -3.05
CA LEU A 42 -3.07 -2.44 -1.93
C LEU A 42 -3.09 -3.29 -0.66
N ALA A 43 -2.80 -2.66 0.47
CA ALA A 43 -2.95 -3.24 1.79
C ALA A 43 -3.64 -2.23 2.72
N LEU A 44 -4.72 -2.66 3.36
CA LEU A 44 -5.39 -1.93 4.43
C LEU A 44 -4.97 -2.53 5.77
N THR A 45 -4.41 -1.72 6.67
CA THR A 45 -4.08 -2.16 8.03
C THR A 45 -5.30 -2.09 8.94
N THR A 46 -5.29 -2.85 10.03
CA THR A 46 -6.32 -2.80 11.08
C THR A 46 -6.42 -1.44 11.77
N GLU A 47 -5.36 -0.62 11.70
CA GLU A 47 -5.34 0.77 12.16
C GLU A 47 -5.98 1.76 11.16
N GLY A 48 -6.51 1.28 10.03
CA GLY A 48 -7.12 2.13 9.00
C GLY A 48 -6.10 2.91 8.18
N SER A 49 -4.86 2.42 8.04
CA SER A 49 -3.88 3.00 7.11
C SER A 49 -3.84 2.23 5.80
N LEU A 50 -3.81 2.95 4.67
CA LEU A 50 -3.70 2.37 3.33
C LEU A 50 -2.26 2.42 2.85
N PHE A 51 -1.74 1.29 2.38
CA PHE A 51 -0.44 1.17 1.74
C PHE A 51 -0.60 0.64 0.32
N ALA A 52 0.26 1.10 -0.56
CA ALA A 52 0.33 0.61 -1.92
C ALA A 52 1.77 0.37 -2.36
N LEU A 53 1.90 -0.54 -3.32
CA LEU A 53 3.16 -0.99 -3.88
C LEU A 53 2.98 -1.31 -5.36
N GLY A 54 4.01 -1.08 -6.19
CA GLY A 54 3.98 -1.42 -7.61
C GLY A 54 3.76 -0.22 -8.53
N ASP A 55 3.24 -0.50 -9.73
CA ASP A 55 3.10 0.47 -10.83
C ASP A 55 2.09 1.58 -10.53
N ASN A 56 2.41 2.79 -10.97
CA ASN A 56 1.57 3.98 -10.89
C ASN A 56 1.43 4.70 -12.24
N GLY A 57 1.73 4.02 -13.36
CA GLY A 57 1.71 4.64 -14.69
C GLY A 57 0.33 5.18 -15.10
N SER A 58 -0.73 4.60 -14.54
CA SER A 58 -2.13 5.03 -14.74
C SER A 58 -2.71 5.79 -13.53
N GLY A 59 -1.90 6.06 -12.50
CA GLY A 59 -2.37 6.63 -11.23
C GLY A 59 -3.01 5.62 -10.27
N GLN A 60 -2.89 4.32 -10.55
CA GLN A 60 -3.64 3.27 -9.87
C GLN A 60 -3.28 3.10 -8.39
N ILE A 61 -2.14 3.59 -7.91
CA ILE A 61 -1.77 3.56 -6.49
C ILE A 61 -1.94 4.90 -5.78
N GLY A 62 -2.56 5.90 -6.43
CA GLY A 62 -3.09 7.08 -5.75
C GLY A 62 -2.06 8.06 -5.17
N LEU A 63 -0.78 8.00 -5.57
CA LEU A 63 0.28 8.84 -4.98
C LEU A 63 0.31 10.31 -5.45
N GLY A 64 -0.67 10.75 -6.25
CA GLY A 64 -0.77 12.11 -6.76
C GLY A 64 0.27 12.49 -7.83
N LYS A 65 0.26 13.77 -8.24
CA LYS A 65 1.04 14.29 -9.41
C LYS A 65 2.56 14.38 -9.18
N SER A 66 3.01 14.37 -7.93
CA SER A 66 4.43 14.54 -7.57
C SER A 66 5.16 13.23 -7.32
N ALA A 67 4.46 12.10 -7.41
CA ALA A 67 5.02 10.81 -7.08
C ALA A 67 5.60 10.09 -8.29
N ARG A 68 6.63 9.29 -8.04
CA ARG A 68 7.26 8.40 -9.03
C ARG A 68 6.20 7.54 -9.70
N HIS A 69 6.43 7.16 -10.96
CA HIS A 69 5.57 6.22 -11.71
C HIS A 69 5.47 4.82 -11.10
N ARG A 70 6.14 4.56 -9.96
CA ARG A 70 6.14 3.27 -9.27
C ARG A 70 6.51 3.44 -7.80
N ALA A 71 5.78 2.77 -6.91
CA ALA A 71 6.19 2.54 -5.53
C ALA A 71 7.14 1.33 -5.48
N GLN A 72 8.37 1.55 -5.02
CA GLN A 72 9.39 0.50 -4.86
C GLN A 72 9.26 -0.23 -3.52
N GLY A 73 8.60 0.37 -2.53
CA GLY A 73 8.29 -0.22 -1.24
C GLY A 73 6.87 0.08 -0.81
N TRP A 74 6.40 -0.59 0.24
CA TRP A 74 5.12 -0.27 0.85
C TRP A 74 5.10 1.22 1.16
N THR A 75 4.25 1.95 0.44
CA THR A 75 4.18 3.40 0.51
C THR A 75 2.80 3.75 1.03
N LYS A 76 2.76 4.53 2.11
CA LYS A 76 1.50 5.01 2.65
C LYS A 76 0.79 5.90 1.64
N VAL A 77 -0.46 5.57 1.33
CA VAL A 77 -1.32 6.37 0.45
C VAL A 77 -2.12 7.31 1.34
N ALA A 78 -1.96 8.62 1.10
CA ALA A 78 -2.78 9.61 1.78
C ALA A 78 -4.20 9.57 1.20
N PHE A 79 -5.18 9.37 2.07
CA PHE A 79 -6.59 9.39 1.71
C PHE A 79 -7.39 10.07 2.82
N ASP A 80 -8.05 11.16 2.47
CA ASP A 80 -8.94 11.88 3.39
C ASP A 80 -10.28 11.14 3.46
N VAL A 81 -10.39 10.24 4.43
CA VAL A 81 -11.64 9.51 4.68
C VAL A 81 -12.75 10.52 5.03
N PRO A 82 -13.93 10.45 4.39
CA PRO A 82 -15.03 11.36 4.69
C PRO A 82 -15.42 11.35 6.17
N SER A 83 -15.88 12.49 6.68
CA SER A 83 -16.29 12.62 8.09
C SER A 83 -17.33 11.56 8.47
N GLY A 84 -17.12 10.89 9.59
CA GLY A 84 -18.00 9.82 10.10
C GLY A 84 -17.83 8.47 9.40
N GLN A 85 -16.86 8.33 8.49
CA GLN A 85 -16.56 7.07 7.80
C GLN A 85 -15.23 6.45 8.28
N GLU A 86 -15.04 5.19 7.95
CA GLU A 86 -13.78 4.46 8.02
C GLU A 86 -13.57 3.61 6.76
N MET A 87 -12.32 3.32 6.42
CA MET A 87 -12.01 2.35 5.36
C MET A 87 -12.24 0.93 5.89
N THR A 88 -12.97 0.12 5.14
CA THR A 88 -13.32 -1.24 5.57
C THR A 88 -12.75 -2.33 4.69
N SER A 89 -12.48 -2.03 3.42
CA SER A 89 -11.96 -2.99 2.45
C SER A 89 -11.32 -2.28 1.25
N VAL A 90 -10.48 -3.02 0.53
CA VAL A 90 -9.86 -2.58 -0.72
C VAL A 90 -10.20 -3.54 -1.86
N ALA A 91 -10.32 -3.00 -3.08
CA ALA A 91 -10.45 -3.81 -4.29
C ALA A 91 -9.56 -3.26 -5.40
N ALA A 92 -9.15 -4.12 -6.32
CA ALA A 92 -8.29 -3.74 -7.44
C ALA A 92 -8.80 -4.34 -8.75
N GLY A 93 -8.75 -3.53 -9.80
CA GLY A 93 -8.82 -3.98 -11.19
C GLY A 93 -7.41 -4.01 -11.81
N PRO A 94 -7.29 -4.28 -13.12
CA PRO A 94 -5.99 -4.37 -13.79
C PRO A 94 -5.10 -3.15 -13.57
N ARG A 95 -5.67 -1.95 -13.73
CA ARG A 95 -5.00 -0.64 -13.57
C ARG A 95 -5.84 0.36 -12.79
N SER A 96 -6.64 -0.13 -11.85
CA SER A 96 -7.52 0.71 -11.02
C SER A 96 -7.58 0.17 -9.60
N SER A 97 -7.85 1.07 -8.66
CA SER A 97 -7.99 0.77 -7.24
C SER A 97 -9.29 1.34 -6.71
N PHE A 98 -9.86 0.66 -5.74
CA PHE A 98 -11.09 1.06 -5.05
C PHE A 98 -10.89 0.93 -3.54
N ILE A 99 -11.39 1.92 -2.82
CA ILE A 99 -11.47 1.93 -1.35
C ILE A 99 -12.94 1.89 -1.00
N LEU A 100 -13.34 0.94 -0.18
CA LEU A 100 -14.69 0.87 0.36
C LEU A 100 -14.69 1.53 1.74
N THR A 101 -15.64 2.41 1.98
CA THR A 101 -15.84 3.05 3.28
C THR A 101 -17.22 2.72 3.84
N ALA A 102 -17.31 2.65 5.17
CA ALA A 102 -18.58 2.51 5.88
C ALA A 102 -18.66 3.49 7.06
N PRO A 103 -19.88 3.82 7.55
CA PRO A 103 -20.03 4.59 8.77
C PRO A 103 -19.25 3.95 9.92
N ARG A 104 -18.51 4.76 10.67
CA ARG A 104 -17.78 4.28 11.85
C ARG A 104 -18.80 3.82 12.90
N PRO A 105 -18.71 2.58 13.43
CA PRO A 105 -19.55 2.14 14.53
C PRO A 105 -19.40 3.08 15.73
N ALA A 106 -20.50 3.31 16.45
CA ALA A 106 -20.52 4.13 17.67
C ALA A 106 -19.77 3.46 18.83
#